data_AF-A0A351R8J3-F1
#
_entry.id   AF-A0A351R8J3-F1
#
_cell.length_a   1.000
_cell.length_b   1.000
_cell.length_c   1.000
_cell.angle_alpha   90.00
_cell.angle_beta   90.00
_cell.angle_gamma   90.00
#
_symmetry.space_group_name_H-M   'P 1'
#
loop_
_entity.id
_entity.type
_entity.pdbx_description
1 polymer ?
#
loop_
_entity_poly.entity_id
_entity_poly.type
_entity_poly.pdbx_seq_one_letter_code
_entity_poly.pdbx_strand_id
1 'polypeptide(L)' 'LIDEFVFYYAPKLMGSTAHGMFAMPEFTAMQQVPDLQVLDVRQVGTDIRVRAKPIVNTA' A
#
# COMPACT_ATOMS: atom_id res chain seq x y z
N LEU A 1 -2.45 -11.18 9.71
CA LEU A 1 -3.53 -10.66 10.59
C LEU A 1 -4.14 -9.35 10.08
N ILE A 2 -3.70 -8.80 8.94
CA ILE A 2 -4.36 -7.63 8.35
C ILE A 2 -5.33 -8.15 7.29
N ASP A 3 -6.60 -7.82 7.43
CA ASP A 3 -7.64 -8.21 6.48
C ASP A 3 -7.84 -7.14 5.39
N GLU A 4 -7.69 -5.86 5.75
CA GLU A 4 -7.86 -4.72 4.84
C GLU A 4 -6.94 -3.56 5.23
N PHE A 5 -6.41 -2.87 4.22
CA PHE A 5 -5.66 -1.63 4.31
C PHE A 5 -6.51 -0.45 3.83
N VAL A 6 -6.35 0.70 4.49
CA VAL A 6 -6.88 1.99 4.03
C VAL A 6 -5.74 3.00 3.96
N PHE A 7 -5.26 3.28 2.75
CA PHE A 7 -4.20 4.24 2.49
C PHE A 7 -4.76 5.62 2.21
N TYR A 8 -4.06 6.66 2.66
CA TYR A 8 -4.31 8.06 2.29
C TYR A 8 -3.05 8.65 1.68
N TYR A 9 -3.15 9.12 0.45
CA TYR A 9 -2.07 9.75 -0.30
C TYR A 9 -2.35 11.23 -0.47
N ALA A 10 -1.53 12.07 0.18
CA ALA A 10 -1.54 13.51 -0.04
C ALA A 10 -0.79 13.85 -1.35
N PRO A 11 -1.17 14.93 -2.05
CA PRO A 11 -0.49 15.39 -3.27
C PRO A 11 0.84 16.09 -2.92
N LYS A 12 1.81 15.33 -2.40
CA LYS A 12 3.12 15.83 -1.94
C LYS A 12 4.24 14.91 -2.41
N LEU A 13 5.39 15.51 -2.73
CA LEU A 13 6.62 14.80 -3.10
C LEU A 13 7.66 15.00 -1.99
N MET A 14 8.04 13.91 -1.31
CA MET A 14 8.91 13.99 -0.11
C MET A 14 10.35 13.57 -0.34
N GLY A 15 10.70 13.08 -1.53
CA GLY A 15 12.05 12.59 -1.84
C GLY A 15 12.32 11.18 -1.30
N SER A 16 13.43 10.59 -1.72
CA SER A 16 13.78 9.18 -1.45
C SER A 16 14.29 8.92 -0.02
N THR A 17 14.74 9.96 0.68
CA THR A 17 15.24 9.87 2.06
C THR A 17 14.17 10.09 3.12
N ALA A 18 12.92 10.32 2.70
CA ALA A 18 11.79 10.46 3.60
C ALA A 18 11.48 9.14 4.33
N HIS A 19 10.75 9.23 5.43
CA HIS A 19 10.29 8.05 6.15
C HIS A 19 9.36 7.20 5.29
N GLY A 20 9.73 5.93 5.08
CA GLY A 20 8.89 4.96 4.39
C GLY A 20 7.59 4.70 5.13
N MET A 21 6.53 4.40 4.38
CA MET A 21 5.20 4.08 4.93
C MET A 21 5.23 2.81 5.78
N PHE A 22 6.15 1.89 5.49
CA PHE A 22 6.31 0.63 6.21
C PHE A 22 7.78 0.34 6.49
N ALA A 23 8.06 -0.24 7.65
CA ALA A 23 9.34 -0.86 7.96
C ALA A 23 9.33 -2.32 7.45
N MET A 24 9.47 -2.49 6.13
CA MET A 24 9.54 -3.81 5.48
C MET A 24 10.99 -4.25 5.27
N PRO A 25 11.26 -5.57 5.23
CA PRO A 25 12.55 -6.06 4.79
C PRO A 25 12.80 -5.72 3.32
N GLU A 26 14.06 -5.83 2.90
CA GLU A 26 14.41 -5.77 1.49
C GLU A 26 13.87 -7.00 0.75
N PHE A 27 13.27 -6.76 -0.42
CA PHE A 27 12.85 -7.82 -1.34
C PHE A 27 13.85 -7.90 -2.49
N THR A 28 14.40 -9.08 -2.74
CA THR A 28 15.36 -9.34 -3.81
C THR A 28 14.70 -9.90 -5.08
N ALA A 29 13.44 -10.33 -4.99
CA ALA A 29 12.65 -10.83 -6.11
C ALA A 29 11.17 -10.42 -5.99
N MET A 30 10.51 -10.21 -7.15
CA MET A 30 9.11 -9.75 -7.18
C MET A 30 8.13 -10.74 -6.53
N GLN A 31 8.43 -12.04 -6.53
CA GLN A 31 7.58 -13.06 -5.90
C GLN A 31 7.55 -12.97 -4.37
N GLN A 32 8.45 -12.18 -3.76
CA GLN A 32 8.49 -11.95 -2.32
C GLN A 32 7.59 -10.78 -1.89
N VAL A 33 7.17 -9.94 -2.83
CA VAL A 33 6.37 -8.74 -2.55
C VAL A 33 4.92 -9.17 -2.28
N PRO A 34 4.31 -8.77 -1.15
CA PRO A 34 2.91 -9.07 -0.88
C PRO A 34 1.99 -8.36 -1.88
N ASP A 35 1.19 -9.14 -2.62
CA ASP A 35 0.19 -8.60 -3.53
C ASP A 35 -1.06 -8.12 -2.79
N LEU A 36 -1.62 -6.99 -3.24
CA LEU A 36 -2.87 -6.44 -2.74
C LEU A 36 -3.91 -6.34 -3.85
N GLN A 37 -5.14 -6.75 -3.57
CA GLN A 37 -6.30 -6.45 -4.40
C GLN A 37 -6.88 -5.09 -3.99
N VAL A 38 -6.91 -4.13 -4.91
CA VAL A 38 -7.58 -2.85 -4.71
C VAL A 38 -9.09 -3.05 -4.72
N LEU A 39 -9.77 -2.53 -3.71
CA LEU A 39 -11.22 -2.63 -3.51
C LEU A 39 -11.94 -1.34 -3.89
N ASP A 40 -11.35 -0.19 -3.58
CA ASP A 40 -11.94 1.14 -3.80
C ASP A 40 -10.82 2.19 -3.90
N VAL A 41 -11.00 3.17 -4.80
CA VAL A 41 -10.14 4.35 -4.90
C VAL A 41 -11.03 5.57 -5.05
N ARG A 42 -10.86 6.55 -4.16
CA ARG A 42 -11.61 7.80 -4.25
C ARG A 42 -10.85 8.98 -3.68
N GLN A 43 -11.23 10.17 -4.12
CA GLN A 43 -10.71 11.42 -3.56
C GLN A 43 -11.43 11.77 -2.24
N VAL A 44 -10.68 12.28 -1.26
CA VAL A 44 -11.15 12.80 0.02
C VAL A 44 -10.48 14.15 0.26
N GLY A 45 -11.19 15.24 -0.04
CA GLY A 45 -10.58 16.57 -0.07
C GLY A 45 -9.49 16.65 -1.14
N THR A 46 -8.26 16.96 -0.76
CA THR A 46 -7.11 16.99 -1.67
C THR A 46 -6.42 15.64 -1.84
N ASP A 47 -6.75 14.67 -1.00
CA ASP A 47 -6.00 13.42 -0.86
C ASP A 47 -6.74 12.28 -1.57
N ILE A 48 -6.01 11.21 -1.89
CA ILE A 48 -6.58 9.98 -2.47
C ILE A 48 -6.63 8.91 -1.40
N ARG A 49 -7.81 8.33 -1.17
CA ARG A 49 -7.99 7.14 -0.34
C ARG A 49 -8.02 5.88 -1.19
N VAL A 50 -7.23 4.88 -0.82
CA VAL A 50 -7.25 3.54 -1.42
C VAL A 50 -7.62 2.52 -0.36
N ARG A 51 -8.61 1.69 -0.62
CA ARG A 51 -8.89 0.48 0.16
C ARG A 51 -8.35 -0.73 -0.59
N ALA A 52 -7.59 -1.59 0.08
CA ALA A 52 -7.02 -2.78 -0.53
C ALA A 52 -6.94 -3.93 0.47
N LYS A 53 -7.00 -5.17 0.02
CA LYS A 53 -6.82 -6.36 0.88
C LYS A 53 -5.68 -7.23 0.37
N PRO A 54 -4.97 -7.97 1.25
CA PRO A 54 -4.00 -8.96 0.80
C PRO A 54 -4.63 -10.01 -0.12
N ILE A 55 -3.90 -10.40 -1.17
CA ILE A 55 -4.25 -11.60 -1.94
C ILE A 55 -3.71 -12.80 -1.17
N VAL A 56 -4.62 -13.60 -0.61
CA VAL A 56 -4.26 -14.86 0.03
C VAL A 56 -4.23 -15.93 -1.06
N ASN A 57 -3.03 -16.32 -1.51
CA ASN A 57 -2.89 -17.51 -2.34
C ASN A 57 -3.17 -18.72 -1.45
N THR A 58 -4.41 -19.20 -1.51
CA THR A 58 -4.80 -20.47 -0.90
C THR A 58 -4.36 -21.54 -1.89
N ALA A 59 -3.37 -22.35 -1.50
CA ALA A 59 -3.03 -23.57 -2.23
C ALA A 59 -4.18 -24.59 -2.17
#